data_AF-A0A661DCR8-F1
#
_entry.id   AF-A0A661DCR8-F1
#
_cell.length_a   1.000
_cell.length_b   1.000
_cell.length_c   1.000
_cell.angle_alpha   90.00
_cell.angle_beta   90.00
_cell.angle_gamma   90.00
#
_symmetry.space_group_name_H-M   'P 1'
#
loop_
_entity.id
_entity.type
_entity.pdbx_description
1 polymer ?
#
loop_
_entity_poly.entity_id
_entity_poly.type
_entity_poly.pdbx_seq_one_letter_code
_entity_poly.pdbx_strand_id
1 'polypeptide(L)'
;RIIAMPDVKELFVQPAASDAGTAIGAASYASERAGVSVEKMEHVYLGPSYTTEQCIEACEAYPEDVTWQHLENTTQQTAEILNAGNPVSWFQGRMEFGPRALGNRSILGSPNHSGVADRINAQIKYRERWRPFCPSMLDTVAAEILQTDHPSPYMTFTFNVAESWKSRIPEVVHEDGTARAQVVTKATNPRYYSLLEEMEKLTGNGVVLNTSLNRRGEPMVCNPTDALNMFFGSDLEYLVMEDILVTKP
;
A
#
# COMPACT_ATOMS: atom_id res chain seq x y z
N ARG A 1 13.92 -7.71 -14.99
CA ARG A 1 14.64 -8.28 -16.16
C ARG A 1 15.02 -7.21 -17.19
N ILE A 2 14.07 -6.47 -17.79
CA ILE A 2 14.40 -5.40 -18.78
C ILE A 2 15.37 -4.36 -18.20
N ILE A 3 15.08 -3.86 -17.00
CA ILE A 3 15.94 -2.89 -16.30
C ILE A 3 17.37 -3.40 -16.03
N ALA A 4 17.59 -4.72 -15.98
CA ALA A 4 18.90 -5.29 -15.70
C ALA A 4 19.73 -5.50 -16.99
N MET A 5 19.20 -5.14 -18.16
CA MET A 5 19.93 -5.24 -19.42
C MET A 5 20.97 -4.12 -19.51
N PRO A 6 22.21 -4.41 -19.98
CA PRO A 6 23.30 -3.44 -19.98
C PRO A 6 23.02 -2.19 -20.84
N ASP A 7 22.16 -2.32 -21.85
CA ASP A 7 21.80 -1.22 -22.75
C ASP A 7 20.64 -0.35 -22.25
N VAL A 8 19.99 -0.74 -21.14
CA VAL A 8 18.87 0.01 -20.54
C VAL A 8 19.40 0.93 -19.45
N LYS A 9 19.40 2.24 -19.72
CA LYS A 9 19.84 3.26 -18.76
C LYS A 9 18.74 3.66 -17.77
N GLU A 10 17.54 3.83 -18.28
CA GLU A 10 16.36 4.23 -17.51
C GLU A 10 15.14 3.48 -18.04
N LEU A 11 14.25 3.11 -17.13
CA LEU A 11 12.98 2.48 -17.46
C LEU A 11 11.90 3.08 -16.58
N PHE A 12 10.86 3.59 -17.23
CA PHE A 12 9.64 4.04 -16.61
C PHE A 12 8.48 3.19 -17.12
N VAL A 13 7.67 2.67 -16.20
CA VAL A 13 6.44 1.93 -16.51
C VAL A 13 5.30 2.67 -15.84
N GLN A 14 4.35 3.14 -16.64
CA GLN A 14 3.19 3.87 -16.14
C GLN A 14 2.34 2.93 -15.24
N PRO A 15 1.93 3.37 -14.03
CA PRO A 15 1.28 2.51 -13.03
C PRO A 15 -0.06 1.88 -13.46
N ALA A 16 -0.79 2.55 -14.33
CA ALA A 16 -2.00 2.12 -15.03
C ALA A 16 -1.70 1.78 -16.51
N ALA A 17 -0.64 1.03 -16.80
CA ALA A 17 -0.23 0.66 -18.17
C ALA A 17 -1.23 -0.24 -18.95
N SER A 18 -2.41 -0.53 -18.39
CA SER A 18 -3.52 -1.14 -19.12
C SER A 18 -4.41 -0.07 -19.77
N ASP A 19 -5.55 -0.49 -20.33
CA ASP A 19 -6.53 0.42 -20.94
C ASP A 19 -7.00 1.54 -20.01
N ALA A 20 -6.92 1.35 -18.69
CA ALA A 20 -7.23 2.40 -17.71
C ALA A 20 -6.37 3.66 -17.89
N GLY A 21 -5.10 3.53 -18.31
CA GLY A 21 -4.20 4.65 -18.54
C GLY A 21 -4.43 5.40 -19.85
N THR A 22 -5.26 4.87 -20.76
CA THR A 22 -5.49 5.49 -22.09
C THR A 22 -6.11 6.88 -21.99
N ALA A 23 -6.96 7.13 -20.98
CA ALA A 23 -7.54 8.44 -20.73
C ALA A 23 -6.45 9.49 -20.42
N ILE A 24 -5.45 9.13 -19.61
CA ILE A 24 -4.30 10.01 -19.33
C ILE A 24 -3.49 10.22 -20.60
N GLY A 25 -3.19 9.16 -21.36
CA GLY A 25 -2.45 9.27 -22.61
C GLY A 25 -3.13 10.18 -23.65
N ALA A 26 -4.46 10.04 -23.81
CA ALA A 26 -5.24 10.87 -24.72
C ALA A 26 -5.27 12.34 -24.28
N ALA A 27 -5.45 12.60 -22.98
CA ALA A 27 -5.44 13.95 -22.41
C ALA A 27 -4.06 14.60 -22.56
N SER A 28 -2.98 13.87 -22.25
CA SER A 28 -1.60 14.33 -22.42
C SER A 28 -1.29 14.68 -23.88
N TYR A 29 -1.71 13.83 -24.83
CA TYR A 29 -1.54 14.12 -26.26
C TYR A 29 -2.29 15.39 -26.68
N ALA A 30 -3.54 15.56 -26.25
CA ALA A 30 -4.32 16.75 -26.56
C ALA A 30 -3.72 18.02 -25.93
N SER A 31 -3.22 17.93 -24.69
CA SER A 31 -2.56 19.02 -23.96
C SER A 31 -1.32 19.53 -24.69
N GLU A 32 -0.44 18.61 -25.10
CA GLU A 32 0.76 18.94 -25.88
C GLU A 32 0.41 19.60 -27.22
N ARG A 33 -0.63 19.11 -27.91
CA ARG A 33 -1.11 19.76 -29.16
C ARG A 33 -1.68 21.16 -28.93
N ALA A 34 -2.17 21.46 -27.73
CA ALA A 34 -2.64 22.78 -27.33
C ALA A 34 -1.51 23.69 -26.83
N GLY A 35 -0.26 23.23 -26.81
CA GLY A 35 0.90 23.98 -26.33
C GLY A 35 1.00 24.04 -24.80
N VAL A 36 0.30 23.16 -24.08
CA VAL A 36 0.36 23.04 -22.62
C VAL A 36 1.18 21.80 -22.26
N SER A 37 2.37 22.01 -21.70
CA SER A 37 3.30 20.93 -21.36
C SER A 37 2.74 20.05 -20.25
N VAL A 38 2.91 18.75 -20.39
CA VAL A 38 2.53 17.75 -19.38
C VAL A 38 3.64 17.61 -18.35
N GLU A 39 3.31 17.84 -17.08
CA GLU A 39 4.25 17.68 -15.98
C GLU A 39 4.60 16.22 -15.71
N LYS A 40 5.78 16.00 -15.13
CA LYS A 40 6.22 14.68 -14.68
C LYS A 40 5.28 14.16 -13.58
N MET A 41 4.85 12.91 -13.71
CA MET A 41 4.06 12.24 -12.68
C MET A 41 4.93 11.87 -11.48
N GLU A 42 4.75 12.58 -10.36
CA GLU A 42 5.46 12.29 -9.10
C GLU A 42 4.74 11.26 -8.21
N HIS A 43 3.41 11.13 -8.35
CA HIS A 43 2.61 10.14 -7.62
C HIS A 43 1.29 9.82 -8.32
N VAL A 44 0.55 8.84 -7.80
CA VAL A 44 -0.78 8.43 -8.32
C VAL A 44 -1.95 8.69 -7.38
N TYR A 45 -1.76 9.44 -6.29
CA TYR A 45 -2.84 9.83 -5.37
C TYR A 45 -3.79 10.87 -6.00
N LEU A 46 -4.58 10.43 -6.99
CA LEU A 46 -5.39 11.25 -7.89
C LEU A 46 -6.91 11.01 -7.70
N GLY A 47 -7.28 10.02 -6.90
CA GLY A 47 -8.68 9.73 -6.56
C GLY A 47 -9.25 10.62 -5.46
N PRO A 48 -10.46 10.29 -4.97
CA PRO A 48 -11.09 11.02 -3.87
C PRO A 48 -10.36 10.81 -2.55
N SER A 49 -10.47 11.80 -1.66
CA SER A 49 -10.10 11.73 -0.25
C SER A 49 -11.32 12.02 0.62
N TYR A 50 -11.28 11.56 1.87
CA TYR A 50 -12.33 11.78 2.85
C TYR A 50 -11.71 12.32 4.13
N THR A 51 -12.45 13.15 4.86
CA THR A 51 -12.01 13.63 6.18
C THR A 51 -12.34 12.61 7.27
N THR A 52 -11.72 12.78 8.45
CA THR A 52 -12.05 12.00 9.64
C THR A 52 -13.54 12.10 9.96
N GLU A 53 -14.16 13.28 9.84
CA GLU A 53 -15.59 13.48 10.05
C GLU A 53 -16.44 12.67 9.06
N GLN A 54 -16.08 12.65 7.77
CA GLN A 54 -16.80 11.84 6.78
C GLN A 54 -16.67 10.33 7.05
N CYS A 55 -15.55 9.89 7.64
CA CYS A 55 -15.37 8.50 8.05
C CYS A 55 -16.23 8.16 9.28
N ILE A 56 -16.35 9.10 10.24
CA ILE A 56 -17.24 8.98 11.40
C ILE A 56 -18.70 8.94 10.96
N GLU A 57 -19.13 9.87 10.09
CA GLU A 57 -20.48 9.90 9.51
C GLU A 57 -20.82 8.57 8.83
N ALA A 58 -19.86 7.96 8.12
CA ALA A 58 -20.06 6.66 7.51
C ALA A 58 -20.21 5.52 8.54
N CYS A 59 -19.53 5.59 9.68
CA CYS A 59 -19.70 4.64 10.78
C CYS A 59 -21.06 4.81 11.44
N GLU A 60 -21.51 6.04 11.69
CA GLU A 60 -22.81 6.36 12.30
C GLU A 60 -24.00 6.01 11.38
N ALA A 61 -23.82 6.15 10.08
CA ALA A 61 -24.82 5.78 9.07
C ALA A 61 -24.81 4.30 8.70
N TYR A 62 -23.88 3.50 9.23
CA TYR A 62 -23.77 2.08 8.90
C TYR A 62 -24.96 1.30 9.51
N PRO A 63 -25.50 0.27 8.83
CA PRO A 63 -26.69 -0.44 9.32
C PRO A 63 -26.50 -1.22 10.63
N GLU A 64 -25.25 -1.54 10.97
CA GLU A 64 -24.86 -2.27 12.19
C GLU A 64 -24.10 -1.34 13.14
N ASP A 65 -24.12 -1.62 14.44
CA ASP A 65 -23.39 -0.82 15.43
C ASP A 65 -21.86 -0.94 15.21
N VAL A 66 -21.24 0.14 14.75
CA VAL A 66 -19.80 0.21 14.51
C VAL A 66 -19.08 0.73 15.75
N THR A 67 -18.21 -0.10 16.35
CA THR A 67 -17.32 0.33 17.43
C THR A 67 -16.09 1.02 16.85
N TRP A 68 -15.87 2.28 17.21
CA TRP A 68 -14.71 3.06 16.78
C TRP A 68 -14.16 3.96 17.90
N GLN A 69 -12.90 4.36 17.77
CA GLN A 69 -12.26 5.34 18.64
C GLN A 69 -11.36 6.28 17.83
N HIS A 70 -11.17 7.50 18.34
CA HIS A 70 -10.22 8.46 17.78
C HIS A 70 -8.78 8.06 18.13
N LEU A 71 -7.85 8.28 17.20
CA LEU A 71 -6.43 8.04 17.36
C LEU A 71 -5.70 9.38 17.44
N GLU A 72 -5.04 9.65 18.57
CA GLU A 72 -4.22 10.85 18.75
C GLU A 72 -2.91 10.78 17.94
N ASN A 73 -2.37 9.57 17.76
CA ASN A 73 -1.19 9.33 16.95
C ASN A 73 -1.40 8.11 16.05
N THR A 74 -2.13 8.32 14.95
CA THR A 74 -2.58 7.24 14.08
C THR A 74 -1.44 6.37 13.55
N THR A 75 -0.33 6.96 13.11
CA THR A 75 0.78 6.18 12.54
C THR A 75 1.48 5.34 13.61
N GLN A 76 1.71 5.90 14.80
CA GLN A 76 2.31 5.17 15.92
C GLN A 76 1.41 4.03 16.39
N GLN A 77 0.15 4.33 16.70
CA GLN A 77 -0.80 3.33 17.21
C GLN A 77 -1.07 2.22 16.17
N THR A 78 -1.09 2.56 14.88
CA THR A 78 -1.19 1.55 13.82
C THR A 78 0.05 0.68 13.71
N ALA A 79 1.25 1.26 13.84
CA ALA A 79 2.50 0.51 13.85
C ALA A 79 2.55 -0.47 15.04
N GLU A 80 2.03 -0.10 16.20
CA GLU A 80 1.90 -0.99 17.37
C GLU A 80 0.99 -2.19 17.08
N ILE A 81 -0.17 -1.98 16.42
CA ILE A 81 -1.07 -3.06 16.00
C ILE A 81 -0.40 -3.99 15.00
N LEU A 82 0.30 -3.44 14.00
CA LEU A 82 1.04 -4.21 13.00
C LEU A 82 2.18 -5.01 13.65
N ASN A 83 2.94 -4.40 14.56
CA ASN A 83 4.04 -5.03 15.28
C ASN A 83 3.55 -6.18 16.19
N ALA A 84 2.33 -6.07 16.73
CA ALA A 84 1.67 -7.16 17.45
C ALA A 84 1.22 -8.33 16.54
N GLY A 85 1.48 -8.25 15.22
CA GLY A 85 1.18 -9.31 14.26
C GLY A 85 -0.23 -9.26 13.67
N ASN A 86 -0.95 -8.15 13.88
CA ASN A 86 -2.33 -8.00 13.42
C ASN A 86 -2.37 -7.27 12.07
N PRO A 87 -3.01 -7.85 11.05
CA PRO A 87 -3.25 -7.12 9.80
C PRO A 87 -4.18 -5.93 10.01
N VAL A 88 -3.91 -4.83 9.31
CA VAL A 88 -4.68 -3.59 9.41
C VAL A 88 -5.23 -3.21 8.04
N SER A 89 -6.54 -2.98 7.96
CA SER A 89 -7.14 -2.26 6.84
C SER A 89 -6.80 -0.77 6.98
N TRP A 90 -6.16 -0.20 5.97
CA TRP A 90 -5.61 1.15 5.99
C TRP A 90 -6.21 2.00 4.88
N PHE A 91 -7.05 2.95 5.28
CA PHE A 91 -7.78 3.87 4.41
C PHE A 91 -7.37 5.31 4.74
N GLN A 92 -6.61 5.94 3.85
CA GLN A 92 -6.01 7.25 4.10
C GLN A 92 -5.99 8.12 2.84
N GLY A 93 -6.20 9.42 3.01
CA GLY A 93 -6.04 10.45 1.99
C GLY A 93 -6.65 10.10 0.63
N ARG A 94 -6.02 10.63 -0.41
CA ARG A 94 -6.47 10.45 -1.80
C ARG A 94 -6.18 9.04 -2.30
N MET A 95 -7.19 8.36 -2.82
CA MET A 95 -7.05 7.04 -3.45
C MET A 95 -6.02 7.05 -4.60
N GLU A 96 -5.28 5.96 -4.71
CA GLU A 96 -4.32 5.70 -5.78
C GLU A 96 -5.02 5.40 -7.11
N PHE A 97 -4.50 5.94 -8.21
CA PHE A 97 -4.90 5.57 -9.56
C PHE A 97 -4.11 4.36 -10.07
N GLY A 98 -4.83 3.35 -10.54
CA GLY A 98 -4.25 2.12 -11.09
C GLY A 98 -4.61 0.88 -10.29
N PRO A 99 -4.06 -0.29 -10.66
CA PRO A 99 -4.45 -1.59 -10.11
C PRO A 99 -3.71 -1.95 -8.80
N ARG A 100 -2.85 -1.07 -8.28
CA ARG A 100 -2.03 -1.30 -7.10
C ARG A 100 -2.46 -0.37 -5.98
N ALA A 101 -2.57 -0.91 -4.77
CA ALA A 101 -2.54 -0.08 -3.59
C ALA A 101 -1.09 0.28 -3.26
N LEU A 102 -0.89 1.56 -2.97
CA LEU A 102 0.40 2.18 -2.73
C LEU A 102 0.34 3.04 -1.45
N GLY A 103 -0.35 2.55 -0.41
CA GLY A 103 -0.36 3.14 0.93
C GLY A 103 -1.57 3.97 1.32
N ASN A 104 -2.61 4.09 0.49
CA ASN A 104 -3.82 4.87 0.79
C ASN A 104 -5.10 4.04 0.77
N ARG A 105 -5.15 2.93 0.01
CA ARG A 105 -6.22 1.92 0.08
C ARG A 105 -5.60 0.53 0.23
N SER A 106 -5.01 0.25 1.38
CA SER A 106 -4.13 -0.91 1.59
C SER A 106 -4.61 -1.81 2.72
N ILE A 107 -4.28 -3.10 2.67
CA ILE A 107 -4.23 -3.99 3.84
C ILE A 107 -2.76 -4.18 4.14
N LEU A 108 -2.39 -3.88 5.37
CA LEU A 108 -1.02 -3.85 5.84
C LEU A 108 -0.74 -5.02 6.78
N GLY A 109 0.49 -5.51 6.76
CA GLY A 109 0.99 -6.50 7.70
C GLY A 109 2.45 -6.24 8.06
N SER A 110 2.89 -6.67 9.24
CA SER A 110 4.29 -6.59 9.62
C SER A 110 5.07 -7.78 9.05
N PRO A 111 6.02 -7.58 8.12
CA PRO A 111 6.79 -8.68 7.54
C PRO A 111 7.75 -9.35 8.53
N ASN A 112 7.94 -8.74 9.71
CA ASN A 112 8.67 -9.32 10.84
C ASN A 112 7.89 -10.41 11.57
N HIS A 113 6.56 -10.44 11.40
CA HIS A 113 5.70 -11.41 12.09
C HIS A 113 5.43 -12.61 11.18
N SER A 114 5.98 -13.76 11.54
CA SER A 114 5.82 -14.97 10.73
C SER A 114 4.36 -15.39 10.63
N GLY A 115 3.91 -15.70 9.41
CA GLY A 115 2.53 -16.11 9.13
C GLY A 115 1.55 -14.95 8.91
N VAL A 116 1.99 -13.69 8.92
CA VAL A 116 1.08 -12.57 8.62
C VAL A 116 0.53 -12.65 7.19
N ALA A 117 1.32 -13.13 6.22
CA ALA A 117 0.85 -13.33 4.86
C ALA A 117 -0.23 -14.42 4.80
N ASP A 118 -0.02 -15.52 5.54
CA ASP A 118 -1.01 -16.60 5.66
C ASP A 118 -2.31 -16.10 6.32
N ARG A 119 -2.21 -15.26 7.37
CA ARG A 119 -3.39 -14.63 8.01
C ARG A 119 -4.15 -13.73 7.04
N ILE A 120 -3.47 -12.83 6.32
CA ILE A 120 -4.12 -11.97 5.31
C ILE A 120 -4.78 -12.81 4.20
N ASN A 121 -4.13 -13.91 3.79
CA ASN A 121 -4.72 -14.82 2.83
C ASN A 121 -5.97 -15.53 3.37
N ALA A 122 -5.94 -16.00 4.61
CA ALA A 122 -7.08 -16.67 5.23
C ALA A 122 -8.25 -15.72 5.52
N GLN A 123 -7.97 -14.50 5.99
CA GLN A 123 -8.99 -13.57 6.47
C GLN A 123 -9.72 -12.80 5.35
N ILE A 124 -9.06 -12.60 4.20
CA ILE A 124 -9.61 -11.72 3.15
C ILE A 124 -9.23 -12.06 1.71
N LYS A 125 -7.99 -12.48 1.43
CA LYS A 125 -7.54 -12.61 0.03
C LYS A 125 -7.89 -13.94 -0.61
N TYR A 126 -7.92 -15.02 0.16
CA TYR A 126 -8.18 -16.38 -0.30
C TYR A 126 -7.35 -16.72 -1.56
N ARG A 127 -6.06 -16.34 -1.54
CA ARG A 127 -5.08 -16.59 -2.61
C ARG A 127 -4.20 -17.78 -2.27
N GLU A 128 -3.52 -18.29 -3.28
CA GLU A 128 -2.58 -19.39 -3.15
C GLU A 128 -1.38 -18.99 -2.28
N ARG A 129 -0.93 -19.89 -1.40
CA ARG A 129 0.12 -19.62 -0.40
C ARG A 129 1.47 -19.17 -0.99
N TRP A 130 1.80 -19.64 -2.19
CA TRP A 130 3.06 -19.32 -2.89
C TRP A 130 3.08 -17.93 -3.52
N ARG A 131 1.97 -17.16 -3.46
CA ARG A 131 1.92 -15.78 -3.94
C ARG A 131 2.25 -14.83 -2.78
N PRO A 132 3.50 -14.39 -2.63
CA PRO A 132 3.82 -13.42 -1.60
C PRO A 132 3.21 -12.07 -1.95
N PHE A 133 3.13 -11.26 -0.91
CA PHE A 133 2.69 -9.89 -1.00
C PHE A 133 3.85 -8.97 -1.34
N CYS A 134 3.53 -7.72 -1.64
CA CYS A 134 4.52 -6.73 -2.06
C CYS A 134 4.96 -5.89 -0.85
N PRO A 135 6.26 -5.60 -0.70
CA PRO A 135 6.72 -4.68 0.34
C PRO A 135 6.52 -3.22 -0.06
N SER A 136 6.11 -2.39 0.90
CA SER A 136 6.36 -0.95 0.90
C SER A 136 7.48 -0.66 1.88
N MET A 137 8.44 0.19 1.51
CA MET A 137 9.63 0.48 2.32
C MET A 137 10.04 1.95 2.26
N LEU A 138 10.75 2.43 3.29
CA LEU A 138 11.40 3.74 3.27
C LEU A 138 12.45 3.81 2.16
N ASP A 139 12.59 4.98 1.56
CA ASP A 139 13.68 5.30 0.65
C ASP A 139 15.07 5.15 1.29
N THR A 140 15.19 5.43 2.58
CA THR A 140 16.43 5.29 3.36
C THR A 140 16.99 3.86 3.43
N VAL A 141 16.13 2.84 3.32
CA VAL A 141 16.55 1.42 3.35
C VAL A 141 16.45 0.73 2.00
N ALA A 142 15.83 1.38 1.01
CA ALA A 142 15.50 0.77 -0.28
C ALA A 142 16.74 0.27 -1.04
N ALA A 143 17.80 1.07 -1.11
CA ALA A 143 19.03 0.70 -1.83
C ALA A 143 19.71 -0.53 -1.20
N GLU A 144 19.71 -0.64 0.13
CA GLU A 144 20.26 -1.79 0.85
C GLU A 144 19.45 -3.07 0.58
N ILE A 145 18.11 -2.96 0.54
CA ILE A 145 17.21 -4.08 0.31
C ILE A 145 17.23 -4.53 -1.16
N LEU A 146 17.12 -3.59 -2.10
CA LEU A 146 16.89 -3.85 -3.52
C LEU A 146 18.18 -3.91 -4.36
N GLN A 147 19.32 -3.54 -3.77
CA GLN A 147 20.64 -3.51 -4.42
C GLN A 147 20.67 -2.63 -5.68
N THR A 148 19.88 -1.56 -5.69
CA THR A 148 19.80 -0.61 -6.80
C THR A 148 19.24 0.72 -6.31
N ASP A 149 19.65 1.80 -6.99
CA ASP A 149 19.10 3.15 -6.77
C ASP A 149 17.94 3.47 -7.73
N HIS A 150 17.46 2.47 -8.50
CA HIS A 150 16.35 2.70 -9.42
C HIS A 150 15.04 3.02 -8.66
N PRO A 151 14.31 4.09 -9.03
CA PRO A 151 13.06 4.44 -8.37
C PRO A 151 11.97 3.38 -8.58
N SER A 152 11.39 2.90 -7.47
CA SER A 152 10.23 1.99 -7.53
C SER A 152 9.01 2.49 -6.75
N PRO A 153 8.41 3.64 -7.10
CA PRO A 153 7.28 4.19 -6.36
C PRO A 153 5.94 3.45 -6.58
N TYR A 154 5.85 2.55 -7.58
CA TYR A 154 4.56 2.07 -8.10
C TYR A 154 4.34 0.56 -8.08
N MET A 155 5.24 -0.23 -7.48
CA MET A 155 5.21 -1.70 -7.56
C MET A 155 5.06 -2.23 -8.99
N THR A 156 5.71 -1.58 -9.97
CA THR A 156 5.76 -1.99 -11.38
C THR A 156 7.00 -2.82 -11.71
N PHE A 157 7.98 -2.84 -10.81
CA PHE A 157 9.26 -3.52 -10.97
C PHE A 157 9.51 -4.56 -9.87
N THR A 158 10.14 -5.66 -10.27
CA THR A 158 10.61 -6.72 -9.36
C THR A 158 12.14 -6.66 -9.29
N PHE A 159 12.67 -6.80 -8.07
CA PHE A 159 14.08 -6.70 -7.73
C PHE A 159 14.54 -7.94 -6.98
N ASN A 160 15.84 -8.22 -7.00
CA ASN A 160 16.44 -9.20 -6.09
C ASN A 160 16.56 -8.57 -4.70
N VAL A 161 16.20 -9.32 -3.67
CA VAL A 161 16.36 -8.87 -2.28
C VAL A 161 17.74 -9.25 -1.78
N ALA A 162 18.43 -8.32 -1.11
CA ALA A 162 19.69 -8.57 -0.43
C ALA A 162 19.61 -9.75 0.54
N GLU A 163 20.63 -10.61 0.51
CA GLU A 163 20.65 -11.86 1.29
C GLU A 163 20.44 -11.61 2.78
N SER A 164 21.06 -10.55 3.32
CA SER A 164 20.92 -10.11 4.72
C SER A 164 19.50 -9.68 5.11
N TRP A 165 18.65 -9.36 4.13
CA TRP A 165 17.27 -8.90 4.35
C TRP A 165 16.23 -9.99 4.20
N LYS A 166 16.54 -11.08 3.48
CA LYS A 166 15.57 -12.16 3.22
C LYS A 166 14.99 -12.75 4.51
N SER A 167 15.80 -12.92 5.55
CA SER A 167 15.35 -13.40 6.85
C SER A 167 14.74 -12.32 7.75
N ARG A 168 14.96 -11.03 7.44
CA ARG A 168 14.41 -9.89 8.21
C ARG A 168 12.98 -9.57 7.81
N ILE A 169 12.65 -9.76 6.54
CA ILE A 169 11.33 -9.47 5.95
C ILE A 169 10.76 -10.65 5.15
N PRO A 170 10.73 -11.88 5.71
CA PRO A 170 10.44 -13.09 4.93
C PRO A 170 9.06 -13.10 4.25
N GLU A 171 8.07 -12.43 4.84
CA GLU A 171 6.67 -12.47 4.39
C GLU A 171 6.41 -11.67 3.09
N VAL A 172 7.41 -10.94 2.59
CA VAL A 172 7.34 -10.10 1.38
C VAL A 172 8.40 -10.48 0.34
N VAL A 173 9.10 -11.60 0.55
CA VAL A 173 10.12 -12.14 -0.36
C VAL A 173 9.57 -13.39 -1.04
N HIS A 174 9.69 -13.45 -2.36
CA HIS A 174 9.35 -14.64 -3.15
C HIS A 174 10.33 -15.79 -2.89
N GLU A 175 9.91 -17.02 -3.17
CA GLU A 175 10.76 -18.22 -3.06
C GLU A 175 12.05 -18.11 -3.90
N ASP A 176 12.02 -17.35 -4.99
CA ASP A 176 13.19 -17.07 -5.83
C ASP A 176 14.09 -15.92 -5.30
N GLY A 177 13.79 -15.38 -4.12
CA GLY A 177 14.53 -14.30 -3.48
C GLY A 177 14.23 -12.91 -4.03
N THR A 178 13.17 -12.75 -4.82
CA THR A 178 12.78 -11.46 -5.39
C THR A 178 11.65 -10.77 -4.61
N ALA A 179 11.46 -9.48 -4.83
CA ALA A 179 10.31 -8.73 -4.32
C ALA A 179 9.89 -7.65 -5.32
N ARG A 180 8.57 -7.41 -5.41
CA ARG A 180 8.02 -6.29 -6.18
C ARG A 180 7.72 -5.12 -5.24
N ALA A 181 8.60 -4.14 -5.19
CA ALA A 181 8.65 -3.17 -4.11
C ALA A 181 7.98 -1.83 -4.43
N GLN A 182 7.42 -1.20 -3.41
CA GLN A 182 7.13 0.23 -3.36
C GLN A 182 8.18 0.93 -2.49
N VAL A 183 8.87 1.91 -3.05
CA VAL A 183 9.71 2.84 -2.29
C VAL A 183 8.89 4.09 -1.99
N VAL A 184 8.80 4.44 -0.71
CA VAL A 184 7.99 5.54 -0.20
C VAL A 184 8.89 6.67 0.23
N THR A 185 8.55 7.90 -0.18
CA THR A 185 9.25 9.12 0.23
C THR A 185 8.31 9.99 1.05
N LYS A 186 8.87 10.79 1.95
CA LYS A 186 8.08 11.74 2.75
C LYS A 186 7.35 12.78 1.89
N ALA A 187 7.91 13.15 0.75
CA ALA A 187 7.33 14.12 -0.16
C ALA A 187 6.06 13.60 -0.86
N THR A 188 6.02 12.30 -1.19
CA THR A 188 4.89 11.72 -1.95
C THR A 188 3.76 11.24 -1.04
N ASN A 189 4.06 10.67 0.12
CA ASN A 189 3.05 10.21 1.07
C ASN A 189 3.55 10.35 2.52
N PRO A 190 3.42 11.54 3.13
CA PRO A 190 4.01 11.82 4.44
C PRO A 190 3.42 10.93 5.55
N ARG A 191 2.12 10.65 5.51
CA ARG A 191 1.45 9.82 6.54
C ARG A 191 1.88 8.37 6.45
N TYR A 192 1.96 7.81 5.24
CA TYR A 192 2.43 6.44 5.05
C TYR A 192 3.93 6.30 5.32
N TYR A 193 4.73 7.33 4.99
CA TYR A 193 6.13 7.41 5.37
C TYR A 193 6.31 7.40 6.89
N SER A 194 5.52 8.20 7.62
CA SER A 194 5.55 8.20 9.08
C SER A 194 5.15 6.86 9.70
N LEU A 195 4.17 6.14 9.13
CA LEU A 195 3.88 4.76 9.55
C LEU A 195 5.10 3.83 9.39
N LEU A 196 5.81 3.94 8.26
CA LEU A 196 7.01 3.15 8.01
C LEU A 196 8.17 3.52 8.95
N GLU A 197 8.33 4.80 9.32
CA GLU A 197 9.29 5.24 10.34
C GLU A 197 8.96 4.63 11.72
N GLU A 198 7.69 4.60 12.10
CA GLU A 198 7.27 3.96 13.36
C GLU A 198 7.52 2.44 13.34
N MET A 199 7.26 1.78 12.20
CA MET A 199 7.62 0.37 12.01
C MET A 199 9.13 0.14 12.11
N GLU A 200 9.95 1.03 11.56
CA GLU A 200 11.40 0.95 11.68
C GLU A 200 11.86 1.06 13.14
N LYS A 201 11.29 1.99 13.91
CA LYS A 201 11.59 2.13 15.35
C LYS A 201 11.24 0.88 16.15
N LEU A 202 10.11 0.25 15.84
CA LEU A 202 9.62 -0.92 16.58
C LEU A 202 10.32 -2.23 16.18
N THR A 203 10.66 -2.38 14.91
CA THR A 203 11.10 -3.67 14.35
C THR A 203 12.56 -3.68 13.86
N GLY A 204 13.18 -2.50 13.76
CA GLY A 204 14.43 -2.29 13.05
C GLY A 204 14.30 -2.31 11.52
N ASN A 205 13.08 -2.46 10.98
CA ASN A 205 12.83 -2.54 9.53
C ASN A 205 11.77 -1.50 9.12
N GLY A 206 12.16 -0.52 8.29
CA GLY A 206 11.22 0.42 7.66
C GLY A 206 10.45 -0.21 6.50
N VAL A 207 9.79 -1.34 6.74
CA VAL A 207 9.09 -2.15 5.72
C VAL A 207 7.75 -2.64 6.25
N VAL A 208 6.71 -2.55 5.43
CA VAL A 208 5.44 -3.24 5.65
C VAL A 208 5.06 -4.08 4.45
N LEU A 209 4.35 -5.17 4.70
CA LEU A 209 3.59 -5.88 3.68
C LEU A 209 2.41 -5.01 3.26
N ASN A 210 2.21 -4.86 1.95
CA ASN A 210 1.11 -4.09 1.38
C ASN A 210 0.36 -4.90 0.30
N THR A 211 -0.96 -4.94 0.41
CA THR A 211 -1.86 -5.41 -0.64
C THR A 211 -3.09 -4.51 -0.77
N SER A 212 -3.79 -4.59 -1.90
CA SER A 212 -5.02 -3.82 -2.15
C SER A 212 -6.09 -3.96 -1.06
N LEU A 213 -6.80 -2.89 -0.73
CA LEU A 213 -7.97 -2.92 0.17
C LEU A 213 -9.22 -3.33 -0.61
N ASN A 214 -9.49 -4.64 -0.65
CA ASN A 214 -10.64 -5.26 -1.33
C ASN A 214 -10.77 -6.73 -0.95
N ARG A 215 -11.94 -7.34 -1.18
CA ARG A 215 -12.06 -8.81 -1.18
C ARG A 215 -11.72 -9.36 -2.56
N ARG A 216 -11.54 -10.68 -2.64
CA ARG A 216 -11.31 -11.35 -3.92
C ARG A 216 -12.52 -11.14 -4.84
N GLY A 217 -12.27 -10.63 -6.05
CA GLY A 217 -13.31 -10.38 -7.05
C GLY A 217 -13.92 -8.98 -7.00
N GLU A 218 -13.56 -8.16 -6.02
CA GLU A 218 -14.07 -6.79 -5.87
C GLU A 218 -13.06 -5.74 -6.36
N PRO A 219 -13.53 -4.56 -6.81
CA PRO A 219 -12.66 -3.42 -7.03
C PRO A 219 -12.02 -2.93 -5.72
N MET A 220 -10.99 -2.10 -5.84
CA MET A 220 -10.39 -1.44 -4.68
C MET A 220 -11.41 -0.50 -4.02
N VAL A 221 -11.47 -0.54 -2.69
CA VAL A 221 -12.30 0.35 -1.87
C VAL A 221 -12.06 1.81 -2.25
N CYS A 222 -13.14 2.56 -2.51
CA CYS A 222 -13.06 3.95 -2.92
C CYS A 222 -13.46 4.91 -1.78
N ASN A 223 -14.64 4.68 -1.18
CA ASN A 223 -15.22 5.54 -0.15
C ASN A 223 -15.29 4.86 1.24
N PRO A 224 -15.59 5.59 2.33
CA PRO A 224 -15.65 5.01 3.68
C PRO A 224 -16.70 3.91 3.84
N THR A 225 -17.86 4.01 3.21
CA THR A 225 -18.88 2.95 3.21
C THR A 225 -18.36 1.68 2.53
N ASP A 226 -17.63 1.79 1.41
CA ASP A 226 -16.97 0.65 0.78
C ASP A 226 -15.95 0.01 1.74
N ALA A 227 -15.22 0.82 2.51
CA ALA A 227 -14.23 0.34 3.48
C ALA A 227 -14.90 -0.45 4.61
N LEU A 228 -16.01 0.05 5.15
CA LEU A 228 -16.82 -0.65 6.16
C LEU A 228 -17.41 -1.95 5.61
N ASN A 229 -18.03 -1.91 4.42
CA ASN A 229 -18.59 -3.10 3.76
C ASN A 229 -17.52 -4.20 3.55
N MET A 230 -16.35 -3.81 3.07
CA MET A 230 -15.21 -4.70 2.87
C MET A 230 -14.72 -5.26 4.21
N PHE A 231 -14.60 -4.39 5.23
CA PHE A 231 -14.10 -4.74 6.55
C PHE A 231 -15.03 -5.73 7.24
N PHE A 232 -16.31 -5.40 7.44
CA PHE A 232 -17.30 -6.29 8.04
C PHE A 232 -17.59 -7.54 7.21
N GLY A 233 -17.36 -7.49 5.90
CA GLY A 233 -17.43 -8.64 5.01
C GLY A 233 -16.18 -9.54 4.97
N SER A 234 -15.23 -9.37 5.89
CA SER A 234 -13.98 -10.14 6.02
C SER A 234 -13.70 -10.52 7.47
N ASP A 235 -12.65 -11.32 7.73
CA ASP A 235 -12.23 -11.69 9.09
C ASP A 235 -11.13 -10.76 9.64
N LEU A 236 -10.94 -9.58 9.05
CA LEU A 236 -10.04 -8.55 9.59
C LEU A 236 -10.62 -7.92 10.85
N GLU A 237 -9.76 -7.60 11.81
CA GLU A 237 -10.14 -7.12 13.15
C GLU A 237 -9.91 -5.61 13.34
N TYR A 238 -9.04 -5.00 12.52
CA TYR A 238 -8.64 -3.60 12.62
C TYR A 238 -8.81 -2.87 11.28
N LEU A 239 -9.57 -1.77 11.30
CA LEU A 239 -9.69 -0.82 10.19
C LEU A 239 -9.36 0.58 10.69
N VAL A 240 -8.37 1.21 10.07
CA VAL A 240 -8.01 2.59 10.30
C VAL A 240 -8.49 3.42 9.11
N MET A 241 -9.42 4.34 9.36
CA MET A 241 -9.91 5.32 8.39
C MET A 241 -9.54 6.71 8.87
N GLU A 242 -8.65 7.40 8.16
CA GLU A 242 -8.08 8.67 8.64
C GLU A 242 -7.60 8.55 10.09
N ASP A 243 -8.19 9.31 11.03
CA ASP A 243 -7.81 9.34 12.44
C ASP A 243 -8.69 8.49 13.35
N ILE A 244 -9.52 7.59 12.80
CA ILE A 244 -10.32 6.64 13.61
C ILE A 244 -9.90 5.20 13.41
N LEU A 245 -9.94 4.43 14.49
CA LEU A 245 -9.79 2.98 14.51
C LEU A 245 -11.14 2.33 14.77
N VAL A 246 -11.60 1.53 13.82
CA VAL A 246 -12.74 0.63 13.92
C VAL A 246 -12.22 -0.76 14.29
N THR A 247 -12.86 -1.40 15.27
CA THR A 247 -12.50 -2.73 15.77
C THR A 247 -13.68 -3.68 15.75
N LYS A 248 -13.41 -4.97 15.52
CA LYS A 248 -14.38 -6.04 15.78
C LYS A 248 -14.15 -6.68 17.15
N PRO A 249 -15.22 -7.19 17.79
CA PRO A 249 -15.12 -7.97 19.02
C PRO A 249 -14.44 -9.34 18.81
#